data_AF-A0A5E4JVU4-F1
#
_entry.id   AF-A0A5E4JVU4-F1
#
_cell.length_a   1.000
_cell.length_b   1.000
_cell.length_c   1.000
_cell.angle_alpha   90.00
_cell.angle_beta   90.00
_cell.angle_gamma   90.00
#
_symmetry.space_group_name_H-M   'P 1'
#
loop_
_entity.id
_entity.type
_entity.pdbx_description
1 polymer ?
#
loop_
_entity_poly.entity_id
_entity_poly.type
_entity_poly.pdbx_seq_one_letter_code
_entity_poly.pdbx_strand_id
1 'polypeptide(L)'
;MALKRSIAELVGLQVVKIIAGTFYMAGLTALIPLFPLVFSPQELSNARYALFTAFGFILAGFLIVYWFSGSHKIALRALGFFTLIPGTLAVFFLFSPYHMARLFRLFGELPYLEQYIHSYLPNAWLMAGIYITVGVFLVWLSARK
;
A
#
# COMPACT_ATOMS: atom_id res chain seq x y z
N MET A 1 -0.74 31.26 -10.36
CA MET A 1 -0.16 30.89 -11.68
C MET A 1 -0.11 29.38 -11.79
N ALA A 2 -0.93 28.77 -12.64
CA ALA A 2 -0.81 27.36 -12.96
C ALA A 2 0.37 27.20 -13.93
N LEU A 3 1.50 26.66 -13.46
CA LEU A 3 2.63 26.31 -14.32
C LEU A 3 2.12 25.32 -15.37
N LYS A 4 2.10 25.71 -16.65
CA LYS A 4 1.64 24.89 -17.77
C LYS A 4 2.71 23.82 -18.03
N ARG A 5 2.68 22.71 -17.26
CA ARG A 5 3.62 21.59 -17.40
C ARG A 5 3.51 20.98 -18.79
N SER A 6 4.64 20.60 -19.38
CA SER A 6 4.65 19.91 -20.67
C SER A 6 4.01 18.53 -20.56
N ILE A 7 3.47 18.00 -21.67
CA ILE A 7 2.90 16.64 -21.71
C ILE A 7 3.97 15.61 -21.28
N ALA A 8 5.23 15.81 -21.67
CA ALA A 8 6.36 14.98 -21.28
C ALA A 8 6.56 14.93 -19.75
N GLU A 9 6.45 16.07 -19.06
CA GLU A 9 6.53 16.12 -17.58
C GLU A 9 5.36 15.41 -16.90
N LEU A 10 4.16 15.49 -17.47
CA LEU A 10 2.98 14.80 -16.95
C LEU A 10 3.10 13.29 -17.10
N VAL A 11 3.56 12.81 -18.26
CA VAL A 11 3.83 11.39 -18.51
C VAL A 11 4.97 10.90 -17.60
N GLY A 12 6.06 11.67 -17.49
CA GLY A 12 7.17 11.37 -16.59
C GLY A 12 6.72 11.23 -15.14
N LEU A 13 5.88 12.15 -14.65
CA LEU A 13 5.33 12.09 -13.30
C LEU A 13 4.44 10.85 -13.08
N GLN A 14 3.69 10.41 -14.08
CA GLN A 14 2.89 9.18 -13.98
C GLN A 14 3.77 7.93 -13.89
N VAL A 15 4.81 7.83 -14.73
CA VAL A 15 5.77 6.72 -14.67
C VAL A 15 6.46 6.68 -13.30
N VAL A 16 6.90 7.84 -12.80
CA VAL A 16 7.53 7.96 -11.48
C VAL A 16 6.57 7.53 -10.36
N LYS A 17 5.29 7.88 -10.45
CA LYS A 17 4.26 7.42 -9.51
C LYS A 17 4.08 5.91 -9.55
N ILE A 18 4.14 5.27 -10.72
CA ILE A 18 4.06 3.81 -10.83
C ILE A 18 5.25 3.17 -10.12
N ILE A 19 6.47 3.64 -10.40
CA ILE A 19 7.69 3.12 -9.75
C ILE A 19 7.58 3.31 -8.23
N ALA A 20 7.27 4.52 -7.77
CA ALA A 20 7.09 4.81 -6.35
C ALA A 20 5.99 3.96 -5.70
N GLY A 21 4.90 3.70 -6.43
CA GLY A 21 3.83 2.79 -6.02
C GLY A 21 4.35 1.37 -5.80
N THR A 22 5.19 0.85 -6.69
CA THR A 22 5.81 -0.48 -6.52
C THR A 22 6.68 -0.56 -5.26
N PHE A 23 7.54 0.43 -5.03
CA PHE A 23 8.35 0.51 -3.80
C PHE A 23 7.46 0.57 -2.56
N TYR A 24 6.45 1.44 -2.58
CA TYR A 24 5.52 1.61 -1.47
C TYR A 24 4.76 0.31 -1.16
N MET A 25 4.24 -0.37 -2.18
CA MET A 25 3.52 -1.63 -2.05
C MET A 25 4.41 -2.78 -1.57
N ALA A 26 5.67 -2.84 -2.03
CA ALA A 26 6.66 -3.79 -1.50
C ALA A 26 6.91 -3.56 -0.01
N GLY A 27 7.04 -2.29 0.41
CA GLY A 27 7.16 -1.92 1.82
C GLY A 27 5.95 -2.33 2.64
N LEU A 28 4.72 -2.06 2.16
CA LEU A 28 3.50 -2.48 2.84
C LEU A 28 3.37 -4.01 2.95
N THR A 29 3.76 -4.74 1.90
CA THR A 29 3.71 -6.21 1.90
C THR A 29 4.69 -6.79 2.92
N ALA A 30 5.87 -6.18 3.07
CA ALA A 30 6.84 -6.58 4.08
C ALA A 30 6.35 -6.37 5.53
N LEU A 31 5.33 -5.52 5.74
CA LEU A 31 4.71 -5.33 7.06
C LEU A 31 3.67 -6.41 7.42
N ILE A 32 3.12 -7.14 6.44
CA ILE A 32 2.11 -8.19 6.67
C ILE A 32 2.60 -9.27 7.64
N PRO A 33 3.78 -9.89 7.43
CA PRO A 33 4.27 -10.94 8.33
C PRO A 33 4.64 -10.44 9.72
N LEU A 34 4.72 -9.13 9.96
CA LEU A 34 5.06 -8.60 11.29
C LEU A 34 3.96 -8.80 12.33
N PHE A 35 2.70 -8.85 11.90
CA PHE A 35 1.56 -8.93 12.82
C PHE A 35 1.62 -10.15 13.77
N PRO A 36 1.91 -11.38 13.29
CA PRO A 36 2.13 -12.51 14.20
C PRO A 36 3.46 -12.45 14.98
N LEU A 37 4.48 -11.78 14.45
CA LEU A 37 5.85 -11.78 15.02
C LEU A 37 5.99 -10.89 16.26
N VAL A 38 5.10 -9.90 16.46
CA VAL A 38 5.15 -9.02 17.65
C VAL A 38 4.83 -9.76 18.96
N PHE A 39 4.27 -10.97 18.88
CA PHE A 39 3.83 -11.75 20.04
C PHE A 39 4.87 -12.80 20.50
N SER A 40 6.00 -12.95 19.81
CA SER A 40 7.05 -13.92 20.17
C SER A 40 8.41 -13.23 20.39
N PRO A 41 9.02 -13.34 21.60
CA PRO A 41 10.29 -12.67 21.90
C PRO A 41 11.46 -13.07 21.00
N GLN A 42 11.49 -14.34 20.56
CA GLN A 42 12.52 -14.86 19.65
C GLN A 42 12.44 -14.24 18.24
N GLU A 43 11.27 -13.78 17.83
CA GLU A 43 10.99 -13.23 16.49
C GLU A 43 11.15 -11.71 16.42
N LEU A 44 11.36 -11.03 17.57
CA LEU A 44 11.46 -9.57 17.66
C LEU A 44 12.62 -8.99 16.84
N SER A 45 13.74 -9.72 16.69
CA SER A 45 14.89 -9.27 15.89
C SER A 45 14.55 -9.27 14.39
N ASN A 46 13.94 -10.34 13.89
CA ASN A 46 13.43 -10.44 12.52
C ASN A 46 12.36 -9.39 12.25
N ALA A 47 11.49 -9.15 13.22
CA ALA A 47 10.46 -8.13 13.15
C ALA A 47 11.06 -6.71 13.01
N ARG A 48 12.17 -6.42 13.71
CA ARG A 48 12.87 -5.13 13.54
C ARG A 48 13.43 -4.96 12.14
N TYR A 49 14.07 -5.98 11.57
CA TYR A 49 14.62 -5.90 10.21
C TYR A 49 13.51 -5.68 9.17
N ALA A 50 12.41 -6.44 9.25
CA ALA A 50 11.28 -6.26 8.35
C ALA A 50 10.62 -4.87 8.51
N LEU A 51 10.54 -4.32 9.73
CA LEU A 51 10.11 -2.94 9.97
C LEU A 51 11.02 -1.92 9.28
N PHE A 52 12.33 -2.01 9.47
CA PHE A 52 13.28 -1.07 8.86
C PHE A 52 13.26 -1.16 7.33
N THR A 53 13.21 -2.37 6.78
CA THR A 53 13.11 -2.59 5.33
C THR A 53 11.81 -2.00 4.78
N ALA A 54 10.67 -2.24 5.43
CA ALA A 54 9.39 -1.68 5.04
C ALA A 54 9.40 -0.14 5.07
N PHE A 55 9.91 0.45 6.15
CA PHE A 55 10.06 1.90 6.24
C PHE A 55 10.99 2.47 5.17
N GLY A 56 12.09 1.78 4.87
CA GLY A 56 13.01 2.16 3.79
C GLY A 56 12.32 2.20 2.43
N PHE A 57 11.52 1.18 2.11
CA PHE A 57 10.75 1.11 0.86
C PHE A 57 9.66 2.20 0.78
N ILE A 58 8.92 2.43 1.86
CA ILE A 58 7.90 3.48 1.94
C ILE A 58 8.54 4.87 1.78
N LEU A 59 9.65 5.12 2.46
CA LEU A 59 10.38 6.38 2.38
C LEU A 59 10.98 6.60 0.99
N ALA A 60 11.54 5.55 0.37
CA ALA A 60 12.03 5.63 -1.01
C ALA A 60 10.90 5.99 -1.98
N GLY A 61 9.72 5.38 -1.86
CA GLY A 61 8.53 5.73 -2.64
C GLY A 61 8.14 7.21 -2.48
N PHE A 62 8.16 7.73 -1.24
CA PHE A 62 7.92 9.15 -0.99
C PHE A 62 8.97 10.05 -1.66
N LEU A 63 10.26 9.76 -1.45
CA LEU A 63 11.36 10.57 -1.95
C LEU A 63 11.40 10.60 -3.48
N ILE A 64 11.10 9.49 -4.15
CA ILE A 64 11.00 9.41 -5.62
C ILE A 64 9.95 10.39 -6.15
N VAL A 65 8.73 10.39 -5.59
CA VAL A 65 7.68 11.31 -6.03
C VAL A 65 8.01 12.75 -5.63
N TYR A 66 8.58 12.95 -4.43
CA TYR A 66 8.94 14.28 -3.93
C TYR A 66 10.02 14.94 -4.79
N TRP A 67 11.14 14.25 -5.05
CA TRP A 67 12.24 14.78 -5.86
C TRP A 67 11.81 15.10 -7.29
N PHE A 68 11.00 14.24 -7.90
CA PHE A 68 10.55 14.49 -9.28
C PHE A 68 9.48 15.58 -9.37
N SER A 69 8.52 15.60 -8.43
CA SER A 69 7.40 16.54 -8.50
C SER A 69 7.74 17.93 -7.93
N GLY A 70 8.79 18.04 -7.12
CA GLY A 70 9.18 19.22 -6.37
C GLY A 70 8.16 19.65 -5.31
N SER A 71 7.15 18.82 -5.01
CA SER A 71 6.00 19.20 -4.18
C SER A 71 5.68 18.14 -3.16
N HIS A 72 5.78 18.51 -1.88
CA HIS A 72 5.36 17.63 -0.78
C HIS A 72 3.89 17.22 -0.91
N LYS A 73 3.02 18.12 -1.39
CA LYS A 73 1.58 17.86 -1.55
C LYS A 73 1.33 16.73 -2.54
N ILE A 74 2.03 16.75 -3.68
CA ILE A 74 1.90 15.73 -4.72
C ILE A 74 2.41 14.38 -4.20
N ALA A 75 3.52 14.36 -3.46
CA ALA A 75 4.08 13.15 -2.86
C ALA A 75 3.14 12.53 -1.81
N LEU A 76 2.67 13.32 -0.84
CA LEU A 76 1.72 12.85 0.19
C LEU A 76 0.42 12.35 -0.43
N ARG A 77 -0.12 13.07 -1.42
CA ARG A 77 -1.35 12.67 -2.10
C ARG A 77 -1.17 11.36 -2.87
N ALA A 78 -0.02 11.19 -3.55
CA ALA A 78 0.30 9.95 -4.25
C ALA A 78 0.38 8.77 -3.28
N LEU A 79 1.11 8.92 -2.16
CA LEU A 79 1.19 7.89 -1.13
C LEU A 79 -0.17 7.58 -0.51
N GLY A 80 -0.97 8.60 -0.22
CA GLY A 80 -2.33 8.43 0.27
C GLY A 80 -3.17 7.57 -0.68
N PHE A 81 -3.11 7.83 -1.99
CA PHE A 81 -3.79 6.99 -2.98
C PHE A 81 -3.20 5.57 -3.07
N PHE A 82 -1.88 5.41 -3.02
CA PHE A 82 -1.25 4.09 -3.00
C PHE A 82 -1.65 3.28 -1.77
N THR A 83 -1.98 3.93 -0.66
CA THR A 83 -2.49 3.28 0.56
C THR A 83 -3.99 2.97 0.45
N LEU A 84 -4.77 3.87 -0.14
CA LEU A 84 -6.23 3.71 -0.27
C LEU A 84 -6.63 2.59 -1.23
N ILE A 85 -5.88 2.39 -2.32
CA ILE A 85 -6.16 1.34 -3.32
C ILE A 85 -6.20 -0.06 -2.68
N PRO A 86 -5.15 -0.55 -1.99
CA PRO A 86 -5.19 -1.86 -1.34
C PRO A 86 -6.24 -1.93 -0.23
N GLY A 87 -6.45 -0.84 0.54
CA GLY A 87 -7.50 -0.79 1.57
C GLY A 87 -8.91 -0.96 1.00
N THR A 88 -9.23 -0.24 -0.08
CA THR A 88 -10.53 -0.35 -0.77
C THR A 88 -10.70 -1.67 -1.51
N LEU A 89 -9.63 -2.20 -2.12
CA LEU A 89 -9.65 -3.55 -2.71
C LEU A 89 -9.90 -4.63 -1.65
N ALA A 90 -9.28 -4.53 -0.47
CA ALA A 90 -9.52 -5.44 0.63
C ALA A 90 -10.99 -5.41 1.09
N VAL A 91 -11.59 -4.22 1.19
CA VAL A 91 -13.03 -4.07 1.47
C VAL A 91 -13.89 -4.67 0.35
N PHE A 92 -13.55 -4.44 -0.92
CA PHE A 92 -14.30 -4.98 -2.06
C PHE A 92 -14.26 -6.52 -2.09
N PHE A 93 -13.09 -7.13 -1.92
CA PHE A 93 -12.93 -8.58 -1.90
C PHE A 93 -13.61 -9.24 -0.71
N LEU A 94 -13.71 -8.51 0.40
CA LEU A 94 -14.45 -8.95 1.58
C LEU A 94 -15.96 -9.05 1.31
N PHE A 95 -16.57 -8.04 0.67
CA PHE A 95 -17.99 -8.06 0.34
C PHE A 95 -18.31 -8.96 -0.88
N SER A 96 -17.29 -9.39 -1.61
CA SER A 96 -17.46 -10.30 -2.73
C SER A 96 -16.35 -11.34 -2.83
N PRO A 97 -16.34 -12.33 -1.91
CA PRO A 97 -15.36 -13.41 -1.92
C PRO A 97 -15.42 -14.23 -3.21
N TYR A 98 -16.57 -14.25 -3.89
CA TYR A 98 -16.74 -14.87 -5.22
C TYR A 98 -15.90 -14.18 -6.31
N HIS A 99 -15.81 -12.85 -6.32
CA HIS A 99 -14.99 -12.11 -7.29
C HIS A 99 -13.50 -12.30 -7.00
N MET A 100 -13.13 -12.35 -5.72
CA MET A 100 -11.78 -12.70 -5.29
C MET A 100 -11.41 -14.10 -5.80
N ALA A 101 -12.23 -15.12 -5.53
CA ALA A 101 -12.04 -16.49 -6.00
C ALA A 101 -11.87 -16.58 -7.52
N ARG A 102 -12.66 -15.81 -8.28
CA ARG A 102 -12.58 -15.76 -9.74
C ARG A 102 -11.29 -15.14 -10.25
N LEU A 103 -10.82 -14.06 -9.62
CA LEU A 103 -9.52 -13.44 -9.93
C LEU A 103 -8.37 -14.39 -9.64
N PHE A 104 -8.43 -15.10 -8.51
CA PHE A 104 -7.40 -16.06 -8.13
C PHE A 104 -7.36 -17.30 -9.02
N ARG A 105 -8.51 -17.76 -9.54
CA ARG A 105 -8.56 -18.86 -10.53
C ARG A 105 -7.75 -18.57 -11.81
N LEU A 106 -7.55 -17.30 -12.18
CA LEU A 106 -6.67 -16.93 -13.30
C LEU A 106 -5.18 -17.21 -13.02
N PHE A 107 -4.80 -17.30 -11.75
CA PHE A 107 -3.43 -17.57 -11.29
C PHE A 107 -3.24 -19.02 -10.82
N GLY A 108 -4.26 -19.88 -10.96
CA GLY A 108 -4.27 -21.29 -10.56
C GLY A 108 -5.33 -21.61 -9.49
N GLU A 109 -5.73 -22.87 -9.39
CA GLU A 109 -6.59 -23.33 -8.30
C GLU A 109 -5.80 -23.26 -6.98
N LEU A 110 -6.26 -22.44 -6.04
CA LEU A 110 -5.71 -22.37 -4.69
C LEU A 110 -6.41 -23.42 -3.82
N PRO A 111 -5.78 -24.57 -3.50
CA PRO A 111 -6.40 -25.66 -2.72
C PRO A 111 -6.73 -25.27 -1.27
N TYR A 112 -6.43 -24.04 -0.85
CA TYR A 112 -6.66 -23.52 0.50
C TYR A 112 -7.61 -22.31 0.54
N LEU A 113 -8.42 -22.08 -0.50
CA LEU A 113 -9.27 -20.89 -0.59
C LEU A 113 -10.25 -20.77 0.60
N GLU A 114 -10.88 -21.85 1.03
CA GLU A 114 -11.76 -21.86 2.22
C GLU A 114 -11.00 -21.57 3.52
N GLN A 115 -9.81 -22.15 3.68
CA GLN A 115 -8.96 -21.93 4.85
C GLN A 115 -8.43 -20.49 4.89
N TYR A 116 -8.16 -19.90 3.71
CA TYR A 116 -7.78 -18.51 3.54
C TYR A 116 -8.92 -17.56 3.91
N ILE A 117 -10.13 -17.85 3.43
CA ILE A 117 -11.34 -17.08 3.76
C ILE A 117 -11.58 -17.10 5.28
N HIS A 118 -11.57 -18.27 5.93
CA HIS A 118 -11.88 -18.34 7.36
C HIS A 118 -10.77 -17.78 8.28
N SER A 119 -9.50 -17.88 7.90
CA SER A 119 -8.37 -17.48 8.77
C SER A 119 -7.90 -16.04 8.54
N TYR A 120 -8.05 -15.50 7.31
CA TYR A 120 -7.49 -14.20 6.94
C TYR A 120 -8.52 -13.09 6.76
N LEU A 121 -9.83 -13.38 6.61
CA LEU A 121 -10.88 -12.33 6.55
C LEU A 121 -10.88 -11.39 7.77
N PRO A 122 -10.80 -11.89 9.02
CA PRO A 122 -10.83 -11.02 10.20
C PRO A 122 -9.63 -10.06 10.24
N ASN A 123 -8.45 -10.56 9.84
CA ASN A 123 -7.23 -9.75 9.76
C ASN A 123 -7.28 -8.75 8.58
N ALA A 124 -7.96 -9.11 7.49
CA ALA A 124 -8.17 -8.23 6.34
C ALA A 124 -9.04 -7.01 6.69
N TRP A 125 -10.04 -7.14 7.57
CA TRP A 125 -10.82 -5.99 8.08
C TRP A 125 -9.95 -4.97 8.81
N LEU A 126 -9.09 -5.45 9.71
CA LEU A 126 -8.24 -4.60 10.53
C LEU A 126 -7.17 -3.91 9.67
N MET A 127 -6.56 -4.65 8.74
CA MET A 127 -5.62 -4.09 7.76
C MET A 127 -6.27 -3.10 6.81
N ALA A 128 -7.47 -3.41 6.29
CA ALA A 128 -8.22 -2.48 5.44
C ALA A 128 -8.55 -1.17 6.19
N GLY A 129 -8.98 -1.26 7.45
CA GLY A 129 -9.22 -0.10 8.30
C GLY A 129 -7.97 0.75 8.52
N ILE A 130 -6.83 0.12 8.79
CA ILE A 130 -5.53 0.82 8.93
C ILE A 130 -5.16 1.51 7.61
N TYR A 131 -5.19 0.81 6.48
CA TYR A 131 -4.84 1.38 5.18
C TYR A 131 -5.76 2.53 4.77
N ILE A 132 -7.06 2.41 5.01
CA ILE A 132 -8.01 3.49 4.72
C ILE A 132 -7.74 4.69 5.62
N THR A 133 -7.54 4.48 6.92
CA THR A 133 -7.29 5.58 7.87
C THR A 133 -6.00 6.33 7.53
N VAL A 134 -4.90 5.59 7.32
CA VAL A 134 -3.61 6.15 6.94
C VAL A 134 -3.70 6.86 5.58
N GLY A 135 -4.35 6.23 4.60
CA GLY A 135 -4.53 6.79 3.27
C GLY A 135 -5.33 8.10 3.26
N VAL A 136 -6.48 8.14 3.96
CA VAL A 136 -7.29 9.35 4.12
C VAL A 136 -6.50 10.43 4.85
N PHE A 137 -5.77 10.07 5.92
CA PHE A 137 -4.96 11.02 6.67
C PHE A 137 -3.86 11.66 5.80
N LEU A 138 -3.15 10.88 4.99
CA LEU A 138 -2.13 11.37 4.07
C LEU A 138 -2.71 12.30 2.99
N VAL A 139 -3.88 11.96 2.44
CA VAL A 139 -4.58 12.83 1.47
C VAL A 139 -5.03 14.13 2.15
N TRP A 140 -5.61 14.05 3.36
CA TRP A 140 -6.02 15.23 4.13
C TRP A 140 -4.82 16.14 4.47
N LEU A 141 -3.70 15.55 4.88
CA LEU A 141 -2.47 16.29 5.18
C LEU A 141 -1.95 17.01 3.93
N SER A 142 -2.04 16.39 2.75
CA SER A 142 -1.66 17.00 1.47
C SER A 142 -2.50 18.23 1.08
N ALA A 143 -3.71 18.36 1.66
CA ALA A 143 -4.62 19.47 1.40
C ALA A 143 -4.47 20.64 2.39
N ARG A 144 -3.83 20.42 3.55
CA ARG A 144 -3.74 21.37 4.67
C ARG A 144 -2.44 22.19 4.73
N LYS A 145 -1.46 21.88 3.89
CA LYS A 145 -0.21 22.65 3.69
C LYS A 145 0.00 22.86 2.20
#